data_AF-A0ABD3RZL9-F1
#
_entry.id   AF-A0ABD3RZL9-F1
#
_cell.length_a   1.000
_cell.length_b   1.000
_cell.length_c   1.000
_cell.angle_alpha   90.00
_cell.angle_beta   90.00
_cell.angle_gamma   90.00
#
_symmetry.space_group_name_H-M   'P 1'
#
loop_
_entity.id
_entity.type
_entity.pdbx_description
1 polymer ?
#
loop_
_entity_poly.entity_id
_entity_poly.type
_entity_poly.pdbx_seq_one_letter_code
_entity_poly.pdbx_strand_id
1 'polypeptide(L)'
;MNALTRTAMNALPRARSAATTRAMATESRAHLFTGMPSNMKELRSSIWLSDPGAYPIIFTLSFACCFAGSFIAYCAICNPDVRITTGRRQQLLRTWEH
;
A
#
# COMPACT_ATOMS: atom_id res chain seq x y z
N MET A 1 -54.67 16.92 3.50
CA MET A 1 -53.52 17.85 3.32
C MET A 1 -52.28 17.00 3.04
N ASN A 2 -51.84 16.83 1.79
CA ASN A 2 -50.58 16.11 1.46
C ASN A 2 -50.04 16.35 0.03
N ALA A 3 -50.64 17.26 -0.75
CA ALA A 3 -50.20 17.52 -2.14
C ALA A 3 -48.97 18.44 -2.20
N LEU A 4 -48.87 19.41 -1.29
CA LEU A 4 -47.78 20.40 -1.25
C LEU A 4 -46.43 19.79 -0.82
N THR A 5 -46.44 18.74 -0.01
CA THR A 5 -45.23 18.09 0.51
C THR A 5 -44.53 17.20 -0.53
N ARG A 6 -45.26 16.65 -1.52
CA ARG A 6 -44.66 15.84 -2.59
C ARG A 6 -43.95 16.68 -3.65
N THR A 7 -44.41 17.91 -3.89
CA THR A 7 -43.82 18.78 -4.91
C THR A 7 -42.46 19.35 -4.48
N ALA A 8 -42.26 19.55 -3.17
CA ALA A 8 -40.98 20.05 -2.63
C ALA A 8 -39.82 19.04 -2.77
N MET A 9 -40.10 17.74 -2.80
CA MET A 9 -39.06 16.71 -2.97
C MET A 9 -38.49 16.62 -4.39
N ASN A 10 -39.22 17.11 -5.40
CA ASN A 10 -38.77 17.10 -6.79
C ASN A 10 -38.10 18.41 -7.23
N ALA A 11 -38.17 19.46 -6.39
CA ALA A 11 -37.64 20.78 -6.71
C ALA A 11 -36.22 21.04 -6.18
N LEU A 12 -35.67 20.14 -5.36
CA LEU A 12 -34.28 20.24 -4.94
C LEU A 12 -33.41 19.56 -6.00
N PRO A 13 -32.54 20.28 -6.73
CA PRO A 13 -31.55 19.65 -7.57
C PRO A 13 -30.67 18.82 -6.64
N ARG A 14 -30.79 17.49 -6.73
CA ARG A 14 -29.83 16.58 -6.10
C ARG A 14 -28.47 16.98 -6.65
N ALA A 15 -27.67 17.66 -5.83
CA ALA A 15 -26.30 18.00 -6.18
C ALA A 15 -25.67 16.69 -6.66
N ARG A 16 -25.40 16.61 -7.97
CA ARG A 16 -24.54 15.57 -8.49
C ARG A 16 -23.23 15.85 -7.80
N SER A 17 -22.85 15.03 -6.83
CA SER A 17 -21.46 14.96 -6.40
C SER A 17 -20.69 14.87 -7.70
N ALA A 18 -19.97 15.95 -8.04
CA ALA A 18 -19.02 15.92 -9.12
C ALA A 18 -18.10 14.79 -8.69
N ALA A 19 -18.30 13.61 -9.29
CA ALA A 19 -17.31 12.57 -9.17
C ALA A 19 -16.05 13.29 -9.62
N THR A 20 -15.10 13.45 -8.71
CA THR A 20 -13.72 13.72 -9.10
C THR A 20 -13.35 12.53 -9.96
N THR A 21 -13.67 12.63 -11.26
CA THR A 21 -13.31 11.63 -12.24
C THR A 21 -11.81 11.53 -12.07
N ARG A 22 -11.32 10.35 -11.70
CA ARG A 22 -9.90 10.10 -11.51
C ARG A 22 -9.21 10.28 -12.86
N ALA A 23 -8.97 11.52 -13.29
CA ALA A 23 -8.32 11.87 -14.56
C ALA A 23 -6.93 11.24 -14.62
N MET A 24 -6.30 11.08 -13.45
CA MET A 24 -5.05 10.37 -13.24
C MET A 24 -5.04 8.95 -13.83
N ALA A 25 -6.18 8.23 -13.82
CA ALA A 25 -6.25 6.85 -14.31
C ALA A 25 -6.33 6.74 -15.85
N THR A 26 -6.78 7.80 -16.53
CA THR A 26 -6.92 7.80 -18.00
C THR A 26 -5.63 8.26 -18.68
N GLU A 27 -4.96 9.27 -18.14
CA GLU A 27 -3.65 9.73 -18.66
C GLU A 27 -2.51 8.75 -18.32
N SER A 28 -2.58 8.07 -17.16
CA SER A 28 -1.61 7.02 -16.80
C SER A 28 -1.65 5.79 -17.73
N ARG A 29 -2.78 5.54 -18.40
CA ARG A 29 -2.91 4.41 -19.33
C ARG A 29 -2.30 4.68 -20.71
N ALA A 30 -2.13 5.94 -21.10
CA ALA A 30 -1.61 6.29 -22.42
C ALA A 30 -0.09 6.04 -22.56
N HIS A 31 0.65 5.98 -21.45
CA HIS A 31 2.09 5.77 -21.42
C HIS A 31 2.50 4.48 -20.68
N LEU A 32 1.57 3.52 -20.55
CA LEU A 32 1.83 2.19 -20.04
C LEU A 32 2.84 1.48 -20.95
N PHE A 33 4.12 1.57 -20.58
CA PHE A 33 5.16 0.71 -21.12
C PHE A 33 4.68 -0.74 -20.93
N THR A 34 4.49 -1.48 -22.02
CA THR A 34 3.90 -2.82 -22.04
C THR A 34 4.82 -3.92 -21.48
N GLY A 35 5.97 -3.54 -20.89
CA GLY A 35 6.95 -4.44 -20.29
C GLY A 35 7.56 -3.92 -18.99
N MET A 36 8.50 -4.66 -18.43
CA MET A 36 9.35 -4.17 -17.33
C MET A 36 10.42 -3.24 -17.93
N PRO A 37 10.67 -2.03 -17.37
CA PRO A 37 11.74 -1.17 -17.87
C PRO A 37 13.08 -1.87 -17.74
N SER A 38 13.89 -1.81 -18.80
CA SER A 38 15.20 -2.47 -18.89
C SER A 38 16.34 -1.55 -18.46
N ASN A 39 16.09 -0.24 -18.43
CA ASN A 39 17.08 0.80 -18.15
C ASN A 39 16.56 1.82 -17.10
N MET A 40 17.47 2.45 -16.37
CA MET A 40 17.18 3.52 -15.41
C MET A 40 16.50 4.74 -16.03
N LYS A 41 16.79 5.05 -17.29
CA LYS A 41 16.10 6.12 -18.02
C LYS A 41 14.62 5.80 -18.21
N GLU A 42 14.32 4.57 -18.63
CA GLU A 42 12.94 4.07 -18.80
C GLU A 42 12.19 3.99 -17.47
N LEU A 43 12.88 3.55 -16.40
CA LEU A 43 12.31 3.47 -15.07
C LEU A 43 11.97 4.86 -14.50
N ARG A 44 12.84 5.86 -14.71
CA ARG A 44 12.57 7.25 -14.29
C ARG A 44 11.47 7.91 -15.10
N SER A 45 11.31 7.52 -16.37
CA SER A 45 10.17 7.95 -17.20
C SER A 45 8.89 7.16 -16.93
N SER A 46 8.89 6.22 -15.96
CA SER A 46 7.65 5.52 -15.60
C SER A 46 6.68 6.49 -14.93
N ILE A 47 5.41 6.39 -15.34
CA ILE A 47 4.32 7.29 -14.91
C ILE A 47 4.25 7.47 -13.38
N TRP A 48 4.57 6.40 -12.63
CA TRP A 48 4.50 6.37 -11.18
C TRP A 48 5.65 7.10 -10.48
N LEU A 49 6.86 7.07 -11.05
CA LEU A 49 8.00 7.81 -10.48
C LEU A 49 8.04 9.27 -10.93
N SER A 50 7.36 9.61 -12.02
CA SER A 50 7.23 10.99 -12.49
C SER A 50 6.13 11.78 -11.76
N ASP A 51 5.17 11.11 -11.14
CA ASP A 51 4.02 11.76 -10.48
C ASP A 51 4.35 12.14 -9.02
N PRO A 52 4.34 13.45 -8.66
CA PRO A 52 4.52 13.90 -7.29
C PRO A 52 3.49 13.31 -6.31
N GLY A 53 2.28 13.01 -6.79
CA GLY A 53 1.20 12.41 -5.99
C GLY A 53 1.43 10.95 -5.60
N ALA A 54 2.37 10.26 -6.25
CA ALA A 54 2.70 8.87 -5.93
C ALA A 54 3.61 8.74 -4.69
N TYR A 55 4.44 9.75 -4.39
CA TYR A 55 5.43 9.67 -3.30
C TYR A 55 4.84 9.43 -1.90
N PRO A 56 3.71 10.03 -1.50
CA PRO A 56 3.07 9.70 -0.22
C PRO A 56 2.65 8.22 -0.10
N ILE A 57 2.19 7.62 -1.21
CA ILE A 57 1.82 6.20 -1.24
C ILE A 57 3.07 5.32 -1.15
N ILE A 58 4.10 5.65 -1.93
CA ILE A 58 5.41 4.96 -1.86
C ILE A 58 5.94 5.01 -0.43
N PHE A 59 5.93 6.18 0.21
CA PHE A 59 6.41 6.36 1.58
C PHE A 59 5.65 5.48 2.57
N THR A 60 4.32 5.48 2.55
CA THR A 60 3.51 4.69 3.48
C THR A 60 3.69 3.18 3.28
N LEU A 61 3.77 2.71 2.04
CA LEU A 61 4.04 1.31 1.73
C LEU A 61 5.44 0.89 2.18
N SER A 62 6.47 1.68 1.84
CA SER A 62 7.84 1.42 2.27
C SER A 62 7.93 1.39 3.79
N PHE A 63 7.31 2.34 4.48
CA PHE A 63 7.27 2.38 5.94
C PHE A 63 6.60 1.14 6.53
N ALA A 64 5.44 0.74 6.03
CA ALA A 64 4.71 -0.44 6.49
C ALA A 64 5.55 -1.73 6.31
N CYS A 65 6.15 -1.92 5.13
CA CYS A 65 7.01 -3.06 4.83
C CYS A 65 8.26 -3.08 5.72
N CYS A 66 8.93 -1.95 5.90
CA CYS A 66 10.10 -1.85 6.78
C CYS A 66 9.73 -2.15 8.22
N PHE A 67 8.63 -1.59 8.73
CA PHE A 67 8.23 -1.80 10.13
C PHE A 67 7.81 -3.25 10.38
N ALA A 68 6.95 -3.82 9.53
CA ALA A 68 6.55 -5.22 9.63
C ALA A 68 7.75 -6.17 9.49
N GLY A 69 8.63 -5.92 8.50
CA GLY A 69 9.86 -6.69 8.31
C GLY A 69 10.80 -6.59 9.51
N SER A 70 10.94 -5.40 10.11
CA SER A 70 11.77 -5.21 11.29
C SER A 70 11.24 -5.95 12.52
N PHE A 71 9.93 -5.99 12.70
CA PHE A 71 9.31 -6.72 13.81
C PHE A 71 9.47 -8.25 13.63
N ILE A 72 9.24 -8.75 12.42
CA ILE A 72 9.49 -10.16 12.10
C ILE A 72 10.96 -10.51 12.32
N ALA A 73 11.89 -9.67 11.85
CA ALA A 73 13.32 -9.86 12.05
C ALA A 73 13.70 -9.82 13.54
N TYR A 74 13.12 -8.90 14.31
CA TYR A 74 13.30 -8.83 15.76
C TYR A 74 12.87 -10.14 16.43
N CYS A 75 11.67 -10.64 16.14
CA CYS A 75 11.22 -11.93 16.64
C CYS A 75 12.15 -13.06 16.20
N ALA A 76 12.62 -13.05 14.95
CA ALA A 76 13.50 -14.09 14.44
C ALA A 76 14.90 -14.08 15.09
N ILE A 77 15.41 -12.92 15.51
CA ILE A 77 16.75 -12.76 16.10
C ILE A 77 16.72 -12.82 17.63
N CYS A 78 15.67 -12.31 18.27
CA CYS A 78 15.61 -12.18 19.73
C CYS A 78 14.89 -13.35 20.41
N ASN A 79 14.03 -14.10 19.71
CA ASN A 79 13.41 -15.28 20.31
C ASN A 79 14.47 -16.39 20.51
N PRO A 80 14.56 -16.97 21.73
CA PRO A 80 15.52 -18.03 22.03
C PRO A 80 15.22 -19.33 21.27
N ASP A 81 13.97 -19.53 20.87
CA ASP A 81 13.53 -20.72 20.11
C ASP A 81 13.96 -20.67 18.63
N VAL A 82 14.28 -19.48 18.11
CA VAL A 82 14.64 -19.30 16.70
C VAL A 82 16.15 -19.40 16.50
N ARG A 83 16.58 -20.38 15.71
CA ARG A 83 18.01 -20.78 15.54
C ARG A 83 18.62 -20.36 14.21
N ILE A 84 18.36 -19.13 13.78
CA ILE A 84 18.91 -18.62 12.52
C ILE A 84 20.42 -18.39 12.64
N THR A 85 20.88 -17.86 13.78
CA THR A 85 22.31 -17.59 14.05
C THR A 85 23.07 -18.86 14.46
N THR A 86 24.29 -19.05 13.96
CA THR A 86 25.13 -20.25 14.18
C THR A 86 25.36 -20.56 15.66
N GLY A 87 25.55 -19.54 16.51
CA GLY A 87 25.79 -19.73 17.95
C GLY A 87 24.62 -20.37 18.72
N ARG A 88 23.37 -20.19 18.28
CA ARG A 88 22.18 -20.75 18.95
C ARG A 88 21.77 -22.12 18.43
N ARG A 89 22.33 -22.56 17.30
CA ARG A 89 21.99 -23.86 16.69
C ARG A 89 22.37 -25.05 17.57
N GLN A 90 23.37 -24.89 18.44
CA GLN A 90 23.92 -25.96 19.28
C GLN A 90 23.43 -25.96 20.73
N GLN A 91 22.56 -25.03 21.13
CA GLN A 91 22.00 -25.03 22.48
C GLN A 91 21.03 -26.21 22.66
N LEU A 92 20.92 -26.77 23.86
CA LEU A 92 19.97 -27.85 24.16
C LEU A 92 18.58 -27.23 24.42
N LEU A 93 17.57 -27.61 23.65
CA LEU A 93 16.23 -26.96 23.63
C LEU A 93 15.35 -27.32 24.84
N ARG A 94 15.61 -28.47 25.47
CA ARG A 94 14.75 -29.01 26.52
C ARG A 94 15.53 -29.97 27.38
N THR A 95 15.78 -29.59 28.62
CA THR A 95 16.22 -30.49 29.68
C THR A 95 14.98 -31.10 30.30
N TRP A 96 14.81 -32.41 30.19
CA TRP A 96 13.67 -33.14 30.76
C TRP A 96 13.91 -33.55 32.22
N GLU A 97 14.82 -32.87 32.91
CA GLU A 97 15.10 -33.18 34.31
C GLU A 97 13.93 -32.69 35.17
N HIS A 98 13.35 -33.67 35.86
CA HIS A 98 12.25 -33.56 36.81
C HIS A 98 12.73 -33.00 38.15
#